data_AF-A0A3N5NJ93-F1
#
_entry.id   AF-A0A3N5NJ93-F1
#
_cell.length_a   1.000
_cell.length_b   1.000
_cell.length_c   1.000
_cell.angle_alpha   90.00
_cell.angle_beta   90.00
_cell.angle_gamma   90.00
#
_symmetry.space_group_name_H-M   'P 1'
#
loop_
_entity.id
_entity.type
_entity.pdbx_description
1 polymer ?
#
loop_
_entity_poly.entity_id
_entity_poly.type
_entity_poly.pdbx_seq_one_letter_code
_entity_poly.pdbx_strand_id
1 'polypeptide(L)' 'MSWKPEVLVDGKWCANALVFATKEEAEQNARDLLMRWFVPTDSRAVESTDPVNYSYADRQLNRIEGVS' A
#
# COMPACT_ATOMS: atom_id res chain seq x y z
N MET A 1 9.06 3.21 11.59
CA MET A 1 9.27 2.60 10.26
C MET A 1 7.89 2.27 9.73
N SER A 2 7.56 2.74 8.54
CA SER A 2 6.26 2.54 7.89
C SER A 2 6.46 1.93 6.51
N TRP A 3 5.37 1.56 5.82
CA TRP A 3 5.45 0.81 4.56
C TRP A 3 4.49 1.39 3.53
N LYS A 4 4.97 1.55 2.29
CA LYS A 4 4.14 1.95 1.14
C LYS A 4 3.84 0.75 0.25
N PRO A 5 2.61 0.64 -0.25
CA PRO A 5 2.29 -0.30 -1.33
C PRO A 5 2.80 0.27 -2.65
N GLU A 6 3.47 -0.55 -3.45
CA GLU A 6 3.83 -0.21 -4.82
C GLU A 6 3.35 -1.28 -5.79
N VAL A 7 2.98 -0.85 -6.99
CA VAL A 7 2.69 -1.74 -8.11
C VAL A 7 3.57 -1.37 -9.31
N LEU A 8 3.94 -2.37 -10.12
CA LEU A 8 4.77 -2.17 -11.30
C LEU A 8 3.89 -1.88 -12.52
N VAL A 9 3.96 -0.66 -13.06
CA VAL A 9 3.20 -0.22 -14.24
C VAL A 9 4.18 0.18 -15.33
N ASP A 10 4.10 -0.47 -16.50
CA ASP A 10 4.98 -0.20 -17.64
C ASP A 10 6.48 -0.17 -17.27
N GLY A 11 6.91 -1.12 -16.42
CA GLY A 11 8.28 -1.24 -15.94
C GLY A 11 8.71 -0.21 -14.90
N LYS A 12 7.78 0.60 -14.37
CA LYS A 12 8.03 1.60 -13.33
C LYS A 12 7.26 1.29 -12.06
N TRP A 13 7.93 1.34 -10.92
CA TRP A 13 7.28 1.23 -9.63
C TRP A 13 6.49 2.51 -9.33
N CYS A 14 5.22 2.35 -9.03
CA CYS A 14 4.30 3.44 -8.72
C CYS A 14 3.70 3.24 -7.34
N ALA A 15 3.71 4.30 -6.52
CA ALA A 15 3.08 4.36 -5.21
C ALA A 15 1.95 5.39 -5.22
N ASN A 16 1.00 5.24 -4.30
CA ASN A 16 0.02 6.27 -3.96
C ASN A 16 0.34 6.88 -2.58
N ALA A 17 -0.62 7.61 -2.00
CA ALA A 17 -0.45 8.26 -0.69
C ALA A 17 -0.68 7.34 0.52
N LEU A 18 -0.92 6.04 0.31
CA LEU A 18 -1.17 5.09 1.41
C LEU A 18 0.14 4.74 2.11
N VAL A 19 0.12 4.81 3.43
CA VAL A 19 1.25 4.48 4.31
C VAL A 19 0.72 3.64 5.47
N PHE A 20 1.29 2.44 5.61
CA PHE A 20 0.86 1.41 6.56
C PHE A 20 1.88 1.21 7.68
N ALA A 21 1.42 0.68 8.81
CA ALA A 21 2.27 0.42 9.97
C ALA A 21 3.17 -0.81 9.76
N THR A 22 2.66 -1.82 9.05
CA THR A 22 3.34 -3.10 8.84
C THR A 22 3.61 -3.38 7.36
N LYS A 23 4.62 -4.21 7.10
CA LYS A 23 4.94 -4.69 5.76
C LYS A 23 3.79 -5.51 5.20
N GLU A 24 3.18 -6.34 6.03
CA GLU A 24 2.08 -7.23 5.70
C GLU A 24 0.85 -6.46 5.20
N GLU A 25 0.47 -5.37 5.89
CA GLU A 25 -0.62 -4.49 5.44
C GLU A 25 -0.34 -3.90 4.05
N ALA A 26 0.88 -3.40 3.84
CA ALA A 26 1.29 -2.83 2.55
C ALA A 26 1.33 -3.87 1.43
N GLU A 27 1.86 -5.07 1.67
CA GLU A 27 1.90 -6.15 0.68
C GLU A 27 0.50 -6.64 0.32
N GLN A 28 -0.38 -6.81 1.30
CA GLN A 28 -1.76 -7.23 1.05
C GLN A 28 -2.52 -6.18 0.24
N ASN A 29 -2.34 -4.89 0.56
CA ASN A 29 -2.93 -3.81 -0.22
C ASN A 29 -2.38 -3.75 -1.65
N ALA A 30 -1.06 -3.89 -1.83
CA ALA A 30 -0.43 -3.88 -3.14
C ALA A 30 -0.88 -5.06 -4.02
N ARG A 31 -1.02 -6.26 -3.45
CA ARG A 31 -1.57 -7.43 -4.16
C ARG A 31 -3.03 -7.22 -4.54
N ASP A 32 -3.83 -6.62 -3.66
CA ASP A 32 -5.24 -6.31 -3.98
C ASP A 32 -5.36 -5.27 -5.11
N LEU A 33 -4.49 -4.26 -5.13
CA LEU A 33 -4.38 -3.32 -6.26
C LEU A 33 -3.98 -4.04 -7.55
N LEU A 34 -2.99 -4.93 -7.50
CA LEU A 34 -2.58 -5.74 -8.65
C LEU A 34 -3.72 -6.59 -9.21
N MET A 35 -4.57 -7.18 -8.36
CA MET A 35 -5.70 -8.00 -8.79
C MET A 35 -6.89 -7.17 -9.32
N ARG A 36 -7.01 -5.91 -8.93
CA ARG A 36 -8.13 -5.03 -9.31
C ARG A 36 -7.98 -4.41 -10.69
N TRP A 37 -6.74 -4.26 -11.16
CA TRP A 37 -6.42 -3.57 -12.41
C TRP A 37 -5.61 -4.47 -13.35
N PHE A 38 -5.89 -4.44 -14.64
CA PHE A 38 -5.15 -5.24 -15.64
C PHE A 38 -3.80 -4.63 -16.06
N VAL A 39 -3.51 -3.40 -15.64
CA VAL A 39 -2.32 -2.65 -16.06
C VAL A 39 -1.06 -3.03 -15.27
N PRO A 40 -1.10 -3.11 -13.92
CA PRO A 40 0.11 -3.47 -13.19
C PRO A 40 0.49 -4.94 -13.38
N THR A 41 1.78 -5.24 -13.35
CA THR A 41 2.32 -6.60 -13.60
C THR A 41 3.03 -7.21 -12.40
N ASP A 42 3.29 -6.43 -11.35
CA ASP A 42 3.90 -6.89 -10.10
C ASP A 42 3.49 -5.96 -8.93
N SER A 43 3.74 -6.40 -7.70
CA SER A 43 3.42 -5.65 -6.47
C SER A 43 4.48 -5.88 -5.38
N ARG A 44 4.76 -4.85 -4.58
CA ARG A 44 5.69 -4.96 -3.43
C ARG A 44 5.33 -3.97 -2.30
N ALA A 45 5.87 -4.23 -1.12
CA ALA A 45 5.94 -3.25 -0.04
C ALA A 45 7.35 -2.66 0.05
N VAL A 46 7.44 -1.35 0.27
CA VAL A 46 8.72 -0.63 0.42
C VAL A 46 8.72 0.14 1.73
N GLU A 47 9.85 0.12 2.43
CA GLU A 47 10.05 0.89 3.66
C GLU A 47 9.90 2.40 3.42
N SER A 48 9.33 3.08 4.40
CA SER A 48 9.14 4.53 4.40
C SER A 48 9.32 5.10 5.81
N THR A 49 9.54 6.41 5.84
CA THR A 49 9.56 7.23 7.04
C THR A 49 8.32 8.12 7.15
N ASP A 50 7.41 8.04 6.17
CA ASP A 50 6.19 8.86 6.14
C ASP A 50 5.23 8.45 7.28
N PRO A 51 4.40 9.38 7.77
CA PRO A 51 3.44 9.06 8.81
C PRO A 51 2.39 8.05 8.31
N VAL A 52 2.13 7.04 9.13
CA VAL A 52 1.07 6.05 8.88
C VAL A 52 -0.28 6.76 8.83
N ASN A 53 -1.08 6.46 7.82
CA ASN A 53 -2.37 7.12 7.60
C ASN A 53 -3.54 6.15 7.31
N TYR A 54 -3.24 4.87 7.06
CA TYR A 54 -4.24 3.82 6.83
C TYR A 54 -3.83 2.51 7.50
N SER A 55 -4.84 1.69 7.83
CA SER A 55 -4.69 0.26 8.14
C SER A 55 -5.36 -0.59 7.06
N TYR A 56 -4.90 -1.82 6.91
CA TYR A 56 -5.45 -2.75 5.92
C TYR A 56 -5.66 -4.15 6.51
N ALA A 57 -6.91 -4.56 6.62
CA ALA A 57 -7.29 -5.88 7.15
C ALA A 57 -8.54 -6.38 6.44
N ASP A 58 -8.66 -7.70 6.25
CA ASP A 58 -9.85 -8.33 5.65
C ASP A 58 -10.30 -7.72 4.31
N ARG A 59 -9.33 -7.27 3.50
CA ARG A 59 -9.55 -6.54 2.23
C ARG A 59 -10.28 -5.21 2.39
N GLN A 60 -10.24 -4.63 3.58
CA GLN A 60 -10.79 -3.31 3.90
C GLN A 60 -9.66 -2.32 4.16
N LEU A 61 -9.76 -1.16 3.50
CA LEU A 61 -8.86 -0.03 3.68
C LEU A 61 -9.51 0.96 4.62
N ASN A 62 -8.97 1.12 5.83
CA ASN A 62 -9.52 1.99 6.86
C ASN A 62 -8.58 3.15 7.11
N ARG A 63 -9.11 4.38 7.06
CA ARG A 63 -8.34 5.56 7.40
C ARG A 63 -8.08 5.56 8.90
N ILE A 64 -6.83 5.75 9.29
CA ILE A 64 -6.52 5.97 10.70
C ILE A 64 -6.87 7.43 10.98
N GLU A 65 -7.88 7.64 11.80
CA GLU A 65 -8.19 8.97 12.30
C GLU A 65 -7.06 9.42 13.22
N GLY A 66 -6.33 10.44 12.81
CA GLY A 66 -5.53 11.23 13.74
C GLY A 66 -6.49 12.06 14.57
N VAL A 67 -6.46 11.88 15.89
CA VAL A 67 -7.12 12.74 16.88
C VAL A 67 -6.97 14.20 16.45
N SER A 68 -8.11 14.84 16.20
CA SER A 68 -8.23 16.28 15.97
C SER A 68 -7.61 17.08 17.12
#